data_AF-Q7WUH9-F1
#
_entry.id   AF-Q7WUH9-F1
#
_cell.length_a   1.000
_cell.length_b   1.000
_cell.length_c   1.000
_cell.angle_alpha   90.00
_cell.angle_beta   90.00
_cell.angle_gamma   90.00
#
_symmetry.space_group_name_H-M   'P 1'
#
loop_
_entity.id
_entity.type
_entity.pdbx_description
1 polymer ?
#
loop_
_entity_poly.entity_id
_entity_poly.type
_entity_poly.pdbx_seq_one_letter_code
_entity_poly.pdbx_strand_id
1 'polypeptide(L)' 'PLMYNKEYYMFNAGNKNSYIKLKKDSSVGEILTRSKYNQNSNYINYRNLYIGEKFIIRRKSNSQSINDDIVRNDDRVY' A
#
# COMPACT_ATOMS: atom_id res chain seq x y z
N PRO A 1 3.69 -7.13 12.35
CA PRO A 1 2.39 -6.50 12.69
C PRO A 1 2.07 -5.38 11.71
N LEU A 2 0.80 -5.25 11.29
CA LEU A 2 0.34 -4.05 10.60
C LEU A 2 0.17 -2.95 11.65
N MET A 3 0.57 -1.73 11.31
CA MET A 3 0.60 -0.60 12.25
C MET A 3 -0.23 0.56 11.72
N TYR A 4 -0.93 1.24 12.62
CA TYR A 4 -1.48 2.56 12.38
C TYR A 4 -0.37 3.56 12.11
N ASN A 5 -0.74 4.70 11.49
CA ASN A 5 0.12 5.88 11.37
C ASN A 5 1.46 5.65 10.65
N LYS A 6 1.59 4.54 9.90
CA LYS A 6 2.78 4.16 9.14
C LYS A 6 2.46 4.12 7.64
N GLU A 7 3.37 4.65 6.82
CA GLU A 7 3.22 4.64 5.36
C GLU A 7 3.37 3.23 4.79
N TYR A 8 2.47 2.85 3.89
CA TYR A 8 2.51 1.60 3.14
C TYR A 8 2.19 1.81 1.67
N TYR A 9 2.90 1.08 0.81
CA TYR A 9 2.42 0.79 -0.54
C TYR A 9 1.45 -0.38 -0.49
N MET A 10 0.44 -0.38 -1.35
CA MET A 10 -0.55 -1.46 -1.42
C MET A 10 -0.17 -2.53 -2.45
N PHE A 11 -0.39 -3.79 -2.08
CA PHE A 11 -0.19 -4.95 -2.95
C PHE A 11 -1.52 -5.71 -3.10
N ASN A 12 -1.86 -6.08 -4.32
CA ASN A 12 -3.03 -6.91 -4.62
C ASN A 12 -2.59 -8.33 -4.99
N ALA A 13 -3.07 -9.34 -4.26
CA ALA A 13 -2.69 -10.73 -4.48
C ALA A 13 -3.24 -11.33 -5.79
N GLY A 14 -4.42 -10.89 -6.24
CA GLY A 14 -5.04 -11.30 -7.50
C GLY A 14 -4.43 -10.60 -8.72
N ASN A 15 -3.79 -9.45 -8.54
CA ASN A 15 -3.07 -8.73 -9.59
C ASN A 15 -1.69 -8.24 -9.10
N LYS A 16 -0.76 -9.19 -8.98
CA LYS A 16 0.56 -9.00 -8.33
C LYS A 16 1.41 -7.90 -8.97
N ASN A 17 1.29 -7.71 -10.28
CA ASN A 17 2.08 -6.75 -11.03
C ASN A 17 1.42 -5.38 -11.14
N SER A 18 0.33 -5.13 -10.43
CA SER A 18 -0.37 -3.85 -10.45
C SER A 18 -0.10 -2.99 -9.21
N TYR A 19 -0.28 -1.69 -9.38
CA TYR A 19 -0.29 -0.69 -8.30
C TYR A 19 -1.36 0.38 -8.55
N ILE A 20 -1.73 1.11 -7.49
CA ILE A 20 -2.74 2.16 -7.50
C ILE A 20 -2.04 3.52 -7.62
N LYS A 21 -2.57 4.39 -8.48
CA LYS A 21 -2.16 5.79 -8.61
C LYS A 21 -3.41 6.68 -8.67
N LEU A 22 -3.39 7.84 -8.03
CA LEU A 22 -4.46 8.81 -8.23
C LEU A 22 -4.44 9.27 -9.69
N LYS A 23 -5.57 9.10 -10.39
CA LYS A 23 -5.69 9.52 -11.79
C LYS A 23 -5.60 11.03 -11.87
N LYS A 24 -4.78 11.53 -12.80
CA LYS A 24 -4.68 12.97 -13.07
C LYS A 24 -6.07 13.53 -13.43
N ASP A 25 -6.42 14.68 -12.86
CA ASP A 25 -7.66 15.42 -13.13
C ASP A 25 -8.96 14.66 -12.75
N SER A 26 -8.86 13.66 -11.86
CA SER A 26 -10.00 12.88 -11.37
C SER A 26 -9.82 12.47 -9.90
N SER A 27 -10.91 12.09 -9.24
CA SER A 27 -10.92 11.62 -7.84
C SER A 27 -10.85 10.09 -7.71
N VAL A 28 -10.51 9.38 -8.78
CA VAL A 28 -10.44 7.90 -8.81
C VAL A 28 -9.00 7.39 -8.86
N GLY A 29 -8.76 6.21 -8.29
CA GLY A 29 -7.49 5.49 -8.42
C GLY A 29 -7.43 4.70 -9.72
N GLU A 30 -6.50 5.02 -10.61
CA GLU A 30 -6.19 4.18 -11.77
C GLU A 30 -5.23 3.04 -11.39
N ILE A 31 -5.32 1.93 -12.13
CA ILE A 31 -4.47 0.75 -11.93
C ILE A 31 -3.44 0.69 -13.05
N LEU A 32 -2.16 0.73 -12.67
CA LEU A 32 -1.03 0.70 -13.60
C LEU A 32 -0.13 -0.52 -13.32
N THR A 33 0.76 -0.84 -14.27
CA THR A 33 1.68 -1.98 -14.17
C THR A 33 2.99 -1.57 -13.50
N ARG A 34 3.42 -2.31 -12.47
CA ARG A 34 4.69 -2.12 -11.77
C ARG A 34 5.84 -2.14 -12.77
N SER A 35 6.69 -1.11 -12.69
CA SER A 35 7.97 -1.12 -13.39
C SER A 35 8.81 -2.32 -12.94
N LYS A 36 9.58 -2.85 -13.88
CA LYS A 36 10.49 -3.98 -13.65
C LYS A 36 11.91 -3.46 -13.49
N TYR A 37 12.77 -4.30 -12.91
CA TYR A 37 14.22 -4.14 -12.98
C TYR A 37 14.65 -3.87 -14.43
N ASN A 38 15.51 -2.86 -14.61
CA ASN A 38 15.83 -2.28 -15.91
C ASN A 38 17.31 -2.39 -16.29
N GLN A 39 18.11 -3.17 -15.55
CA GLN A 39 19.50 -3.44 -15.90
C GLN A 39 19.64 -4.82 -16.55
N ASN A 40 20.86 -5.13 -17.02
CA ASN A 40 21.14 -6.27 -17.89
C ASN A 40 21.60 -7.54 -17.13
N SER A 41 21.23 -7.68 -15.85
CA SER A 41 21.54 -8.91 -15.11
C SER A 41 20.73 -10.08 -15.65
N ASN A 42 21.41 -11.20 -15.96
CA ASN A 42 20.75 -12.44 -16.33
C ASN A 42 20.23 -13.23 -15.11
N TYR A 43 20.65 -12.85 -13.90
CA TYR A 43 20.35 -13.59 -12.66
C TYR A 43 19.17 -13.00 -11.89
N ILE A 44 18.89 -11.71 -12.08
CA ILE A 44 17.94 -10.98 -11.25
C ILE A 44 16.90 -10.30 -12.13
N ASN A 45 15.65 -10.53 -11.78
CA ASN A 45 14.50 -9.84 -12.35
C ASN A 45 13.44 -9.69 -11.26
N TYR A 46 12.91 -8.49 -11.08
CA TYR A 46 11.86 -8.21 -10.10
C TYR A 46 10.97 -7.06 -10.54
N ARG A 47 9.83 -6.91 -9.87
CA ARG A 47 8.95 -5.75 -9.98
C ARG A 47 9.17 -4.81 -8.81
N ASN A 48 9.18 -3.51 -9.07
CA ASN A 48 9.35 -2.51 -8.03
C ASN A 48 8.20 -2.61 -7.01
N LEU A 49 8.56 -2.68 -5.73
CA LEU A 49 7.60 -2.78 -4.62
C LEU A 49 7.16 -1.40 -4.11
N TYR A 50 8.09 -0.45 -4.08
CA TYR A 50 7.87 0.93 -3.62
C TYR A 50 7.37 1.82 -4.78
N ILE A 51 6.13 1.60 -5.21
CA ILE A 51 5.49 2.33 -6.31
C ILE A 51 3.99 2.48 -6.08
N GLY A 52 3.43 3.61 -6.53
CA GLY A 52 2.03 3.99 -6.34
C GLY A 52 1.84 4.99 -5.20
N GLU A 53 0.59 5.22 -4.83
CA GLU A 53 0.25 6.09 -3.69
C GLU A 53 0.76 5.51 -2.36
N LYS A 54 1.14 6.40 -1.45
CA LYS A 54 1.51 6.07 -0.07
C LYS A 54 0.27 6.16 0.81
N PHE A 55 -0.26 5.00 1.16
CA PHE A 55 -1.42 4.91 2.05
C PHE A 55 -0.97 4.93 3.52
N ILE A 56 -1.88 5.32 4.39
CA ILE A 56 -1.71 5.28 5.84
C ILE A 56 -3.01 4.78 6.44
N ILE A 57 -2.92 3.88 7.41
CA ILE A 57 -4.10 3.39 8.13
C ILE A 57 -4.27 4.26 9.37
N ARG A 58 -5.43 4.88 9.54
CA ARG A 58 -5.79 5.69 10.71
C ARG A 58 -6.90 5.02 11.50
N ARG A 59 -6.85 5.13 12.83
CA ARG A 59 -7.97 4.70 13.67
C ARG A 59 -9.18 5.58 13.41
N LYS A 60 -10.36 4.96 13.35
CA LYS A 60 -11.62 5.70 13.27
C LYS A 60 -11.98 6.43 14.58
N SER A 61 -11.75 5.78 15.72
CA SER A 61 -12.10 6.32 17.03
C SER A 61 -11.11 5.84 18.10
N ASN A 62 -10.77 6.71 19.04
CA ASN A 62 -9.88 6.40 20.17
C ASN A 62 -10.66 6.01 21.43
N SER A 63 -11.93 5.59 21.32
CA SER A 63 -12.79 5.33 22.49
C SER A 63 -12.31 4.15 23.34
N GLN A 64 -11.48 3.27 22.77
CA GLN A 64 -10.74 2.27 23.52
C GLN A 64 -9.33 2.83 23.78
N SER A 65 -8.96 2.97 25.05
CA SER A 65 -7.61 3.32 25.48
C SER A 65 -6.65 2.18 25.12
N ILE A 66 -6.17 2.17 23.88
CA ILE A 66 -5.23 1.18 23.37
C ILE A 66 -3.84 1.82 23.43
N ASN A 67 -2.93 1.20 24.19
CA ASN A 67 -1.58 1.72 24.47
C ASN A 67 -0.56 1.49 23.34
N ASP A 68 -0.94 0.81 22.26
CA ASP A 68 -0.05 0.52 21.12
C ASP A 68 -0.74 0.83 19.79
N ASP A 69 0.03 1.08 18.73
CA ASP A 69 -0.44 1.36 17.37
C ASP A 69 -0.58 0.12 16.47
N ILE A 70 -0.79 -1.05 17.05
CA ILE A 70 -0.98 -2.29 16.28
C ILE A 70 -2.42 -2.35 15.75
N VAL A 71 -2.55 -2.59 14.44
CA VAL A 71 -3.83 -2.88 13.79
C VAL A 71 -4.23 -4.31 14.12
N ARG A 72 -5.46 -4.48 14.62
CA ARG A 72 -6.06 -5.76 14.99
C ARG A 72 -7.22 -6.09 14.05
N ASN A 73 -7.59 -7.37 14.02
CA ASN A 73 -8.81 -7.79 13.33
C ASN A 73 -10.01 -7.02 13.93
N ASP A 74 -10.99 -6.68 13.07
CA ASP A 74 -12.21 -5.95 13.42
C ASP A 74 -12.04 -4.47 13.83
N ASP A 75 -10.81 -3.95 13.78
CA ASP A 75 -10.55 -2.52 13.95
C ASP A 75 -11.29 -1.69 12.89
N ARG A 76 -11.94 -0.61 13.31
CA ARG A 76 -12.54 0.37 12.39
C ARG A 76 -11.48 1.38 11.96
N VAL A 77 -11.20 1.42 10.66
CA VAL A 77 -10.10 2.24 10.09
C VAL A 77 -10.58 3.21 9.01
N TYR A 78 -9.77 4.25 8.79
CA TYR A 78 -9.75 5.07 7.58
C TYR A 78 -8.45 4.82 6.82
#